data_AF-X1TST8-F1
#
_entry.id   AF-X1TST8-F1
#
_cell.length_a   1.000
_cell.length_b   1.000
_cell.length_c   1.000
_cell.angle_alpha   90.00
_cell.angle_beta   90.00
_cell.angle_gamma   90.00
#
_symmetry.space_group_name_H-M   'P 1'
#
loop_
_entity.id
_entity.type
_entity.pdbx_description
1 polymer ?
#
loop_
_entity_poly.entity_id
_entity_poly.type
_entity_poly.pdbx_seq_one_letter_code
_entity_poly.pdbx_strand_id
1 'polypeptide(L)'
;AAEQATTTKDETLDDLLDAMKSDIRYAENTVDFDDDKLKLIGWAGRKAKIPLAPPRQARLLEAPKQGEGWVFLDWKAPVEGGAVSAYKVMRRERPAGPWEDVATAVTSEGTLAEQPRGKEFEYRIVVVNKAGKGEPSNTAMVVL
;
A
#
# COMPACT_ATOMS: atom_id res chain seq x y z
N ALA A 1 33.39 -0.79 -27.56
CA ALA A 1 32.96 0.40 -28.35
C ALA A 1 31.47 0.69 -28.18
N ALA A 2 30.56 -0.26 -28.44
CA ALA A 2 29.12 -0.05 -28.26
C ALA A 2 28.69 0.19 -26.79
N GLU A 3 29.25 -0.57 -25.85
CA GLU A 3 28.94 -0.44 -24.40
C GLU A 3 29.43 0.89 -23.79
N GLN A 4 30.59 1.38 -24.23
CA GLN A 4 31.09 2.69 -23.79
C GLN A 4 30.22 3.84 -24.31
N ALA A 5 29.64 3.69 -25.50
CA ALA A 5 28.74 4.68 -26.08
C ALA A 5 27.35 4.70 -25.42
N THR A 6 26.90 3.61 -24.79
CA THR A 6 25.67 3.61 -23.98
C THR A 6 25.92 4.27 -22.63
N THR A 7 27.04 3.96 -21.97
CA THR A 7 27.38 4.59 -20.68
C THR A 7 27.52 6.10 -20.78
N THR A 8 28.20 6.63 -21.81
CA THR A 8 28.31 8.08 -22.00
C THR A 8 26.94 8.74 -22.29
N LYS A 9 26.03 8.04 -22.98
CA LYS A 9 24.68 8.57 -23.20
C LYS A 9 23.86 8.60 -21.91
N ASP A 10 24.01 7.59 -21.07
CA ASP A 10 23.32 7.53 -19.78
C ASP A 10 23.84 8.60 -18.82
N GLU A 11 25.16 8.80 -18.75
CA GLU A 11 25.79 9.87 -17.96
C GLU A 11 25.35 11.26 -18.42
N THR A 12 25.37 11.51 -19.73
CA THR A 12 24.91 12.80 -20.29
C THR A 12 23.41 13.02 -20.08
N LEU A 13 22.60 11.96 -20.09
CA LEU A 13 21.19 12.04 -19.76
C LEU A 13 20.99 12.43 -18.28
N ASP A 14 21.74 11.83 -17.37
CA ASP A 14 21.67 12.16 -15.94
C ASP A 14 22.08 13.61 -15.66
N ASP A 15 23.14 14.10 -16.29
CA ASP A 15 23.58 15.50 -16.20
C ASP A 15 22.49 16.46 -16.70
N LEU A 16 21.86 16.15 -17.84
CA LEU A 16 20.76 16.94 -18.39
C LEU A 16 19.54 16.92 -17.47
N LEU A 17 19.22 15.77 -16.88
CA LEU A 17 18.11 15.65 -15.94
C LEU A 17 18.36 16.49 -14.68
N ASP A 18 19.58 16.51 -14.16
CA ASP A 18 19.92 17.27 -12.97
C ASP A 18 19.96 18.78 -13.22
N ALA A 19 20.46 19.21 -14.38
CA ALA A 19 20.34 20.60 -14.82
C ALA A 19 18.87 21.04 -14.91
N MET A 20 18.01 20.25 -15.57
CA MET A 20 16.59 20.56 -15.71
C MET A 20 15.86 20.60 -14.35
N LYS A 21 16.17 19.70 -13.41
CA LYS A 21 15.64 19.74 -12.04
C LYS A 21 16.10 20.98 -11.28
N SER A 22 17.29 21.50 -11.55
CA SER A 22 17.78 22.73 -10.94
C SER A 22 16.96 23.93 -11.44
N ASP A 23 16.70 24.01 -12.74
CA ASP A 23 15.90 25.09 -13.34
C ASP A 23 14.47 25.11 -12.82
N ILE A 24 13.84 23.93 -12.70
CA ILE A 24 12.51 23.79 -12.08
C ILE A 24 12.52 24.35 -10.66
N ARG A 25 13.49 23.95 -9.83
CA ARG A 25 13.57 24.40 -8.43
C ARG A 25 13.78 25.91 -8.34
N TYR A 26 14.58 26.49 -9.23
CA TYR A 26 14.79 27.93 -9.28
C TYR A 26 13.50 28.67 -9.63
N ALA A 27 12.77 28.21 -10.65
CA ALA A 27 11.50 28.78 -11.05
C ALA A 27 10.45 28.68 -9.92
N GLU A 28 10.33 27.50 -9.29
CA GLU A 28 9.42 27.28 -8.16
C GLU A 28 9.73 28.18 -6.97
N ASN A 29 11.00 28.32 -6.58
CA ASN A 29 11.41 29.17 -5.47
C ASN A 29 11.19 30.67 -5.78
N THR A 30 11.42 31.09 -7.03
CA THR A 30 11.25 32.48 -7.47
C THR A 30 9.81 32.95 -7.30
N VAL A 31 8.84 32.05 -7.49
CA VAL A 31 7.41 32.38 -7.41
C VAL A 31 6.77 31.94 -6.10
N ASP A 32 7.56 31.53 -5.10
CA ASP A 32 7.09 31.02 -3.81
C ASP A 32 6.07 29.87 -3.97
N PHE A 33 6.34 28.96 -4.90
CA PHE A 33 5.49 27.80 -5.21
C PHE A 33 4.03 28.13 -5.63
N ASP A 34 3.79 29.38 -6.04
CA ASP A 34 2.51 29.84 -6.57
C ASP A 34 2.26 29.29 -7.98
N ASP A 35 1.25 28.43 -8.09
CA ASP A 35 0.90 27.71 -9.31
C ASP A 35 0.48 28.65 -10.45
N ASP A 36 -0.19 29.76 -10.14
CA ASP A 36 -0.67 30.70 -11.15
C ASP A 36 0.47 31.56 -11.70
N LYS A 37 1.46 31.87 -10.85
CA LYS A 37 2.69 32.52 -11.30
C LYS A 37 3.58 31.61 -12.14
N LEU A 38 3.65 30.31 -11.84
CA LEU A 38 4.33 29.33 -12.70
C LEU A 38 3.72 29.28 -14.11
N LYS A 39 2.39 29.26 -14.21
CA LYS A 39 1.70 29.29 -15.51
C LYS A 39 2.02 30.55 -16.31
N LEU A 40 2.18 31.69 -15.65
CA LEU A 40 2.48 32.97 -16.30
C LEU A 40 3.85 32.96 -16.99
N ILE A 41 4.84 32.26 -16.41
CA ILE A 41 6.18 32.12 -16.98
C ILE A 41 6.31 30.94 -17.95
N GLY A 42 5.19 30.36 -18.38
CA GLY A 42 5.16 29.25 -19.35
C GLY A 42 5.49 27.88 -18.76
N TRP A 43 5.59 27.77 -17.43
CA TRP A 43 5.78 26.49 -16.74
C TRP A 43 4.43 25.84 -16.45
N ALA A 44 4.37 24.52 -16.56
CA ALA A 44 3.19 23.79 -16.09
C ALA A 44 3.09 23.93 -14.57
N GLY A 45 1.88 24.16 -14.07
CA GLY A 45 1.59 24.08 -12.64
C GLY A 45 1.92 22.70 -12.07
N ARG A 46 2.04 22.61 -10.74
CA ARG A 46 2.27 21.32 -10.07
C ARG A 46 1.13 20.39 -10.40
N LYS A 47 1.46 19.17 -10.87
CA LYS A 47 0.46 18.11 -11.04
C LYS A 47 -0.28 17.93 -9.72
N ALA A 48 -1.58 18.24 -9.71
CA ALA A 48 -2.41 18.09 -8.52
C ALA A 48 -2.26 16.68 -7.95
N LYS A 49 -2.13 16.57 -6.62
CA LYS A 49 -2.13 15.26 -5.96
C LYS A 49 -3.43 14.57 -6.32
N ILE A 50 -3.33 13.42 -7.00
CA ILE A 50 -4.49 12.58 -7.27
C ILE A 50 -5.03 12.15 -5.90
N PRO A 51 -6.27 12.48 -5.54
CA PRO A 51 -6.83 12.05 -4.27
C PRO A 51 -6.82 10.52 -4.25
N LEU A 52 -6.07 9.94 -3.32
CA LEU A 52 -6.06 8.50 -3.13
C LEU A 52 -7.46 8.10 -2.66
N ALA A 53 -8.10 7.18 -3.36
CA ALA A 53 -9.29 6.53 -2.85
C ALA A 53 -8.89 5.50 -1.77
N PRO A 54 -9.75 5.22 -0.77
CA PRO A 54 -9.54 4.08 0.11
C PRO A 54 -9.37 2.77 -0.69
N PRO A 55 -8.59 1.81 -0.18
CA PRO A 55 -8.40 0.54 -0.86
C PRO A 55 -9.73 -0.23 -0.87
N ARG A 56 -9.97 -1.03 -1.91
CA ARG A 56 -11.04 -2.02 -1.85
C ARG A 56 -10.67 -3.18 -0.92
N GLN A 57 -11.62 -4.08 -0.70
CA GLN A 57 -11.40 -5.31 0.07
C GLN A 57 -10.26 -6.18 -0.50
N ALA A 58 -9.52 -6.82 0.41
CA ALA A 58 -8.61 -7.91 0.05
C ALA A 58 -9.43 -9.09 -0.50
N ARG A 59 -8.84 -9.85 -1.42
CA ARG A 59 -9.51 -10.96 -2.10
C ARG A 59 -8.94 -12.29 -1.64
N LEU A 60 -9.74 -13.35 -1.76
CA LEU A 60 -9.30 -14.73 -1.56
C LEU A 60 -8.56 -14.92 -0.23
N LEU A 61 -9.15 -14.43 0.88
CA LEU A 61 -8.60 -14.76 2.19
C LEU A 61 -8.84 -16.25 2.47
N GLU A 62 -7.76 -16.97 2.69
CA GLU A 62 -7.73 -18.39 2.99
C GLU A 62 -6.79 -18.67 4.18
N ALA A 63 -7.06 -19.76 4.90
CA ALA A 63 -6.23 -20.24 6.01
C ALA A 63 -5.65 -21.62 5.64
N PRO A 64 -4.69 -21.70 4.69
CA PRO A 64 -4.27 -22.99 4.13
C PRO A 64 -3.50 -23.86 5.12
N LYS A 65 -2.94 -23.28 6.20
CA LYS A 65 -2.27 -24.03 7.26
C LYS A 65 -2.73 -23.52 8.62
N GLN A 66 -3.10 -24.45 9.51
CA GLN A 66 -3.52 -24.16 10.87
C GLN A 66 -3.05 -25.28 11.80
N GLY A 67 -2.82 -24.96 13.06
CA GLY A 67 -2.47 -25.92 14.11
C GLY A 67 -2.81 -25.38 15.49
N GLU A 68 -2.47 -26.13 16.54
CA GLU A 68 -2.84 -25.77 17.91
C GLU A 68 -2.22 -24.43 18.34
N GLY A 69 -3.05 -23.38 18.37
CA GLY A 69 -2.64 -22.02 18.73
C GLY A 69 -1.85 -21.27 17.66
N TRP A 70 -1.90 -21.68 16.39
CA TRP A 70 -1.37 -20.86 15.30
C TRP A 70 -2.15 -21.04 13.99
N VAL A 71 -2.20 -19.99 13.19
CA VAL A 71 -2.78 -20.01 11.84
C VAL A 71 -1.93 -19.23 10.87
N PHE A 72 -1.77 -19.77 9.66
CA PHE A 72 -1.22 -19.06 8.53
C PHE A 72 -2.36 -18.62 7.61
N LEU A 73 -2.40 -17.33 7.31
CA LEU A 73 -3.38 -16.69 6.44
C LEU A 73 -2.69 -16.24 5.15
N ASP A 74 -3.27 -16.60 4.00
CA ASP A 74 -2.90 -16.08 2.68
C ASP A 74 -4.07 -15.27 2.12
N TRP A 75 -3.77 -14.15 1.48
CA TRP A 75 -4.78 -13.36 0.75
C TRP A 75 -4.16 -12.70 -0.47
N LYS A 76 -5.02 -12.09 -1.30
CA LYS A 76 -4.61 -11.31 -2.47
C LYS A 76 -4.92 -9.84 -2.29
N ALA A 77 -3.99 -9.01 -2.75
CA ALA A 77 -4.14 -7.57 -2.80
C ALA A 77 -5.42 -7.15 -3.56
N PRO A 78 -6.03 -6.01 -3.19
CA PRO A 78 -7.15 -5.45 -3.92
C PRO A 78 -6.76 -5.09 -5.36
N VAL A 79 -7.72 -5.18 -6.28
CA VAL A 79 -7.50 -4.80 -7.70
C VAL A 79 -7.50 -3.28 -7.87
N GLU A 80 -8.22 -2.56 -6.98
CA GLU A 80 -8.47 -1.12 -7.08
C GLU A 80 -8.31 -0.43 -5.72
N GLY A 81 -8.07 0.89 -5.74
CA GLY A 81 -7.95 1.72 -4.54
C GLY A 81 -6.51 2.09 -4.14
N GLY A 82 -5.62 2.16 -5.12
CA GLY A 82 -4.27 2.71 -4.97
C GLY A 82 -3.28 1.78 -4.26
N ALA A 83 -2.09 2.31 -3.94
CA ALA A 83 -1.03 1.56 -3.30
C ALA A 83 -1.39 1.19 -1.85
N VAL A 84 -1.37 -0.11 -1.54
CA VAL A 84 -1.59 -0.62 -0.19
C VAL A 84 -0.45 -0.19 0.72
N SER A 85 -0.78 0.26 1.94
CA SER A 85 0.21 0.57 2.98
C SER A 85 0.34 -0.55 4.00
N ALA A 86 -0.78 -1.14 4.42
CA ALA A 86 -0.81 -2.27 5.34
C ALA A 86 -2.12 -3.05 5.27
N TYR A 87 -2.12 -4.25 5.83
CA TYR A 87 -3.28 -5.11 6.03
C TYR A 87 -3.52 -5.29 7.52
N LYS A 88 -4.72 -4.95 7.99
CA LYS A 88 -5.16 -5.23 9.36
C LYS A 88 -5.86 -6.58 9.38
N VAL A 89 -5.34 -7.49 10.20
CA VAL A 89 -5.95 -8.78 10.46
C VAL A 89 -6.87 -8.64 11.66
N MET A 90 -8.16 -8.86 11.43
CA MET A 90 -9.17 -8.89 12.48
C MET A 90 -9.63 -10.31 12.74
N ARG A 91 -9.94 -10.61 13.99
CA ARG A 91 -10.49 -11.89 14.44
C ARG A 91 -11.77 -11.65 15.24
N ARG A 92 -12.73 -12.56 15.16
CA ARG A 92 -13.81 -12.68 16.17
C ARG A 92 -13.99 -14.12 16.60
N GLU A 93 -14.39 -14.30 17.85
CA GLU A 93 -14.83 -15.60 18.37
C GLU A 93 -16.25 -15.92 17.87
N ARG A 94 -16.50 -17.16 17.45
CA ARG A 94 -17.83 -17.62 17.06
C ARG A 94 -18.66 -18.07 18.27
N PRO A 95 -20.00 -17.97 18.23
CA PRO A 95 -20.82 -17.51 17.09
C PRO A 95 -21.07 -15.98 17.05
N ALA A 96 -20.75 -15.23 18.11
CA ALA A 96 -21.19 -13.83 18.24
C ALA A 96 -20.20 -12.91 18.99
N GLY A 97 -18.89 -13.07 18.80
CA GLY A 97 -17.87 -12.18 19.36
C GLY A 97 -17.69 -10.87 18.59
N PRO A 98 -17.14 -9.82 19.24
CA PRO A 98 -16.72 -8.60 18.56
C PRO A 98 -15.51 -8.86 17.66
N TRP A 99 -15.33 -8.02 16.64
CA TRP A 99 -14.11 -8.03 15.82
C TRP A 99 -12.99 -7.28 16.54
N GLU A 100 -11.86 -7.95 16.70
CA GLU A 100 -10.66 -7.42 17.35
C GLU A 100 -9.50 -7.39 16.35
N ASP A 101 -8.72 -6.31 16.34
CA ASP A 101 -7.47 -6.22 15.57
C ASP A 101 -6.41 -7.11 16.26
N VAL A 102 -5.97 -8.18 15.59
CA VAL A 102 -5.00 -9.15 16.15
C VAL A 102 -3.60 -9.03 15.55
N ALA A 103 -3.47 -8.51 14.33
CA ALA A 103 -2.17 -8.27 13.71
C ALA A 103 -2.24 -7.22 12.61
N THR A 104 -1.06 -6.75 12.20
CA THR A 104 -0.89 -5.93 11.00
C THR A 104 0.21 -6.55 10.13
N ALA A 105 -0.05 -6.69 8.84
CA ALA A 105 0.89 -7.24 7.85
C ALA A 105 1.16 -6.22 6.74
N VAL A 106 2.36 -6.25 6.17
CA VAL A 106 2.72 -5.43 4.99
C VAL A 106 2.62 -6.27 3.71
N THR A 107 2.86 -7.58 3.84
CA THR A 107 2.71 -8.60 2.80
C THR A 107 1.29 -9.15 2.76
N SER A 108 0.94 -9.86 1.68
CA SER A 108 -0.39 -10.48 1.53
C SER A 108 -0.49 -11.87 2.17
N GLU A 109 0.33 -12.10 3.19
CA GLU A 109 0.41 -13.34 3.95
C GLU A 109 0.84 -13.01 5.39
N GLY A 110 0.45 -13.85 6.35
CA GLY A 110 0.84 -13.68 7.73
C GLY A 110 0.56 -14.90 8.60
N THR A 111 1.51 -15.22 9.48
CA THR A 111 1.34 -16.24 10.52
C THR A 111 0.96 -15.56 11.83
N LEU A 112 -0.18 -15.96 12.39
CA LEU A 112 -0.59 -15.62 13.74
C LEU A 112 -0.19 -16.75 14.67
N ALA A 113 0.75 -16.48 15.59
CA ALA A 113 1.10 -17.38 16.68
C ALA A 113 0.27 -17.05 17.94
N GLU A 114 0.38 -17.91 18.95
CA GLU A 114 -0.21 -17.71 20.29
C GLU A 114 -1.72 -17.44 20.29
N GLN A 115 -2.44 -18.08 19.35
CA GLN A 115 -3.88 -17.99 19.30
C GLN A 115 -4.54 -18.83 20.41
N PRO A 116 -5.69 -18.39 20.95
CA PRO A 116 -6.44 -19.19 21.92
C PRO A 116 -6.83 -20.54 21.31
N ARG A 117 -6.66 -21.61 22.08
CA ARG A 117 -6.94 -23.00 21.67
C ARG A 117 -8.35 -23.44 22.05
N GLY A 118 -8.88 -24.43 21.34
CA GLY A 118 -10.17 -25.06 21.56
C GLY A 118 -11.37 -24.19 21.16
N LYS A 119 -11.17 -23.19 20.29
CA LYS A 119 -12.20 -22.20 19.92
C LYS A 119 -12.29 -22.01 18.41
N GLU A 120 -13.51 -21.76 17.95
CA GLU A 120 -13.76 -21.37 16.57
C GLU A 120 -13.59 -19.86 16.42
N PHE A 121 -12.72 -19.46 15.49
CA PHE A 121 -12.49 -18.08 15.15
C PHE A 121 -12.81 -17.81 13.69
N GLU A 122 -13.28 -16.60 13.42
CA GLU A 122 -13.37 -16.05 12.08
C GLU A 122 -12.36 -14.93 11.92
N TYR A 123 -11.62 -14.97 10.82
CA TYR A 123 -10.62 -13.99 10.45
C TYR A 123 -11.09 -13.20 9.23
N ARG A 124 -10.77 -11.90 9.19
CA ARG A 124 -10.97 -11.04 8.03
C ARG A 124 -9.83 -10.04 7.91
N ILE A 125 -9.58 -9.56 6.69
CA ILE A 125 -8.55 -8.58 6.40
C ILE A 125 -9.19 -7.24 6.03
N VAL A 126 -8.69 -6.15 6.61
CA VAL A 126 -9.00 -4.78 6.16
C VAL A 126 -7.74 -4.16 5.60
N VAL A 127 -7.81 -3.75 4.33
CA VAL A 127 -6.70 -3.08 3.66
C VAL A 127 -6.65 -1.63 4.11
N VAL A 128 -5.45 -1.07 4.30
CA VAL A 128 -5.25 0.31 4.72
C VAL A 128 -4.26 0.98 3.78
N ASN A 129 -4.58 2.18 3.32
CA ASN A 129 -3.67 3.05 2.58
C ASN A 129 -3.64 4.47 3.19
N LYS A 130 -2.92 5.40 2.55
CA LYS A 130 -2.84 6.81 2.99
C LYS A 130 -4.18 7.56 2.98
N ALA A 131 -5.18 7.07 2.25
CA ALA A 131 -6.52 7.64 2.22
C ALA A 131 -7.42 7.11 3.35
N GLY A 132 -7.14 5.91 3.87
CA GLY A 132 -7.86 5.33 5.00
C GLY A 132 -7.98 3.81 4.93
N LYS A 133 -8.94 3.30 5.71
CA LYS A 133 -9.27 1.88 5.76
C LYS A 133 -10.29 1.54 4.67
N GLY A 134 -10.07 0.41 4.00
CA GLY A 134 -10.98 -0.16 3.03
C GLY A 134 -12.09 -1.01 3.64
N GLU A 135 -12.91 -1.59 2.78
CA GLU A 135 -13.90 -2.59 3.18
C GLU A 135 -13.24 -3.90 3.65
N PRO A 136 -13.85 -4.62 4.60
CA PRO A 136 -13.36 -5.93 5.03
C PRO A 136 -13.46 -6.97 3.92
N SER A 137 -12.51 -7.91 3.89
CA SER A 137 -12.52 -9.07 3.01
C SER A 137 -13.61 -10.08 3.35
N ASN A 138 -13.69 -11.15 2.54
CA ASN A 138 -14.34 -12.39 2.95
C ASN A 138 -13.76 -12.90 4.28
N THR A 139 -14.57 -13.67 5.01
CA THR A 139 -14.17 -14.27 6.29
C THR A 139 -13.59 -15.66 6.08
N ALA A 140 -12.48 -15.98 6.73
CA ALA A 140 -11.94 -17.34 6.82
C ALA A 140 -12.23 -17.92 8.21
N MET A 141 -12.87 -19.08 8.26
CA MET A 141 -13.17 -19.80 9.48
C MET A 141 -12.03 -20.75 9.82
N VAL A 142 -11.58 -20.73 11.07
CA VAL A 142 -10.43 -21.49 11.56
C VAL A 142 -10.79 -22.06 12.93
N VAL A 143 -10.46 -23.33 13.13
CA VAL A 143 -10.62 -24.02 14.42
C VAL A 143 -9.22 -24.29 14.96
N LEU A 144 -8.91 -23.76 16.14
CA LEU A 144 -7.58 -23.78 16.77
C LEU A 144 -7.59 -24.51 18.10
#